data_AF-A0A1B8UN37-F1
#
_entry.id   AF-A0A1B8UN37-F1
#
_cell.length_a   1.000
_cell.length_b   1.000
_cell.length_c   1.000
_cell.angle_alpha   90.00
_cell.angle_beta   90.00
_cell.angle_gamma   90.00
#
_symmetry.space_group_name_H-M   'P 1'
#
loop_
_entity.id
_entity.type
_entity.pdbx_description
1 polymer ?
#
loop_
_entity_poly.entity_id
_entity_poly.type
_entity_poly.pdbx_seq_one_letter_code
_entity_poly.pdbx_strand_id
1 'polypeptide(L)'
;MMQLLRRVDQDRDESLQRISGDRMTYYSMAFLLTVLVGCLALLSILARSRRKSIPDHISSDLYDFLERADDAYILTHESIEISYFSQYATSTLCNEILESIYKNPPKMFGTRKYRVRTWSVLTYEDQGVLLRKELTHIPIKVRRGIKVALGDDMVEFWKISFLSNGYRVEEVW
;
A
#
# COMPACT_ATOMS: atom_id res chain seq x y z
N MET A 1 53.21 57.73 -16.74
CA MET A 1 51.83 57.77 -16.20
C MET A 1 50.85 56.90 -16.98
N MET A 2 50.85 56.89 -18.32
CA MET A 2 49.95 56.03 -19.13
C MET A 2 50.14 54.50 -18.96
N GLN A 3 51.35 54.01 -18.67
CA GLN A 3 51.58 52.56 -18.52
C GLN A 3 51.04 51.98 -17.19
N LEU A 4 50.87 52.81 -16.16
CA LEU A 4 50.32 52.39 -14.86
C LEU A 4 48.80 52.25 -14.92
N LEU A 5 48.11 53.18 -15.59
CA LEU A 5 46.66 53.11 -15.78
C LEU A 5 46.25 51.87 -16.60
N ARG A 6 47.03 51.51 -17.63
CA ARG A 6 46.75 50.34 -18.46
C ARG A 6 46.90 49.00 -17.71
N ARG A 7 47.80 48.91 -16.72
CA ARG A 7 47.94 47.71 -15.87
C ARG A 7 46.79 47.58 -14.88
N VAL A 8 46.32 48.70 -14.32
CA VAL A 8 45.20 48.70 -13.36
C VAL A 8 43.90 48.27 -14.03
N ASP A 9 43.64 48.70 -15.27
CA ASP A 9 42.44 48.25 -16.01
C ASP A 9 42.51 46.77 -16.39
N GLN A 10 43.69 46.26 -16.76
CA GLN A 10 43.86 44.85 -17.13
C GLN A 10 43.68 43.89 -15.93
N ASP A 11 44.21 44.25 -14.74
CA ASP A 11 43.97 43.49 -13.51
C ASP A 11 42.48 43.53 -13.07
N ARG A 12 41.79 44.62 -13.37
CA ARG A 12 40.35 44.78 -13.07
C ARG A 12 39.49 43.88 -13.96
N ASP A 13 39.82 43.78 -15.24
CA ASP A 13 39.10 42.90 -16.17
C ASP A 13 39.35 41.41 -15.89
N GLU A 14 40.59 41.02 -15.53
CA GLU A 14 40.91 39.64 -15.16
C GLU A 14 40.24 39.21 -13.85
N SER A 15 40.16 40.11 -12.86
CA SER A 15 39.46 39.84 -11.60
C SER A 15 37.94 39.73 -11.79
N LEU A 16 37.34 40.56 -12.65
CA LEU A 16 35.91 40.47 -12.99
C LEU A 16 35.56 39.17 -13.75
N GLN A 17 36.44 38.70 -14.65
CA GLN A 17 36.24 37.43 -15.35
C GLN A 17 36.34 36.21 -14.41
N ARG A 18 37.26 36.19 -13.45
CA ARG A 18 37.34 35.11 -12.44
C ARG A 18 36.10 35.06 -11.55
N ILE A 19 35.61 36.22 -11.09
CA ILE A 19 34.41 36.30 -10.25
C ILE A 19 33.16 35.83 -11.02
N SER A 20 33.09 36.05 -12.34
CA SER A 20 32.00 35.58 -13.19
C SER A 20 32.03 34.05 -13.39
N GLY A 21 33.22 33.46 -13.58
CA GLY A 21 33.41 32.01 -13.73
C GLY A 21 33.04 31.21 -12.46
N ASP A 22 33.45 31.69 -11.28
CA ASP A 22 33.16 31.02 -10.01
C ASP A 22 31.67 31.11 -9.62
N ARG A 23 30.98 32.16 -10.05
CA ARG A 23 29.52 32.27 -9.86
C ARG A 23 28.77 31.26 -10.74
N MET A 24 29.21 31.08 -11.99
CA MET A 24 28.58 30.12 -12.92
C MET A 24 28.73 28.67 -12.45
N THR A 25 29.88 28.29 -11.90
CA THR A 25 30.09 26.94 -11.33
C THR A 25 29.27 26.74 -10.06
N TYR A 26 29.18 27.75 -9.20
CA TYR A 26 28.33 27.71 -8.00
C TYR A 26 26.85 27.54 -8.34
N TYR A 27 26.32 28.29 -9.32
CA TYR A 27 24.92 28.15 -9.74
C TYR A 27 24.65 26.78 -10.38
N SER A 28 25.60 26.24 -11.14
CA SER A 28 25.49 24.90 -11.73
C SER A 28 25.46 23.80 -10.65
N MET A 29 26.36 23.87 -9.66
CA MET A 29 26.40 22.91 -8.56
C MET A 29 25.18 23.02 -7.64
N ALA A 30 24.71 24.24 -7.36
CA ALA A 30 23.49 24.47 -6.60
C ALA A 30 22.25 23.92 -7.32
N PHE A 31 22.17 24.04 -8.65
CA PHE A 31 21.09 23.47 -9.45
C PHE A 31 21.11 21.93 -9.44
N LEU A 32 22.28 21.31 -9.55
CA LEU A 32 22.40 19.85 -9.45
C LEU A 32 21.98 19.33 -8.07
N LEU A 33 22.37 20.03 -7.00
CA LEU A 33 21.96 19.70 -5.62
C LEU A 33 20.45 19.80 -5.43
N THR A 34 19.81 20.86 -5.94
CA THR A 34 18.34 21.02 -5.80
C THR A 34 17.58 19.98 -6.60
N VAL A 35 18.03 19.63 -7.80
CA VAL A 35 17.45 18.54 -8.60
C VAL A 35 17.60 17.21 -7.86
N LEU A 36 18.77 16.92 -7.29
CA LEU A 36 19.03 15.65 -6.61
C LEU A 36 18.20 15.51 -5.33
N VAL A 37 18.07 16.57 -4.52
CA VAL A 37 17.17 16.61 -3.35
C VAL A 37 15.71 16.46 -3.78
N GLY A 38 15.29 17.12 -4.86
CA GLY A 38 13.95 16.97 -5.43
C GLY A 38 13.65 15.54 -5.89
N CYS A 39 14.60 14.87 -6.55
CA CYS A 39 14.48 13.48 -6.95
C CYS A 39 14.38 12.52 -5.75
N LEU A 40 15.18 12.73 -4.70
CA LEU A 40 15.10 11.93 -3.46
C LEU A 40 13.77 12.15 -2.72
N ALA A 41 13.25 13.38 -2.71
CA ALA A 41 11.93 13.68 -2.15
C ALA A 41 10.81 13.00 -2.95
N LEU A 42 10.88 13.03 -4.28
CA LEU A 42 9.93 12.32 -5.15
C LEU A 42 9.99 10.80 -4.94
N LEU A 43 11.18 10.22 -4.86
CA LEU A 43 11.35 8.79 -4.60
C LEU A 43 10.81 8.39 -3.22
N SER A 44 11.01 9.20 -2.18
CA SER A 44 10.48 8.91 -0.85
C SER A 44 8.94 9.02 -0.80
N ILE A 45 8.33 9.98 -1.50
CA ILE A 45 6.87 10.09 -1.64
C ILE A 45 6.31 8.86 -2.39
N LEU A 46 6.95 8.46 -3.49
CA LEU A 46 6.54 7.27 -4.26
C LEU A 46 6.71 5.98 -3.44
N ALA A 47 7.76 5.86 -2.62
CA ALA A 47 7.97 4.72 -1.74
C ALA A 47 6.94 4.65 -0.60
N ARG A 48 6.48 5.81 -0.08
CA ARG A 48 5.50 5.89 1.01
C ARG A 48 4.11 5.41 0.60
N SER A 49 3.77 5.49 -0.70
CA SER A 49 2.46 5.08 -1.24
C SER A 49 2.21 3.56 -1.25
N ARG A 50 3.18 2.70 -0.91
CA ARG A 50 3.04 1.24 -1.04
C ARG A 50 3.24 0.41 0.23
N ARG A 51 3.49 1.02 1.39
CA ARG A 51 3.53 0.24 2.63
C ARG A 51 2.10 0.05 3.14
N LYS A 52 1.54 -1.15 2.94
CA LYS A 52 0.44 -1.63 3.79
C LYS A 52 0.95 -1.57 5.23
N SER A 53 0.42 -0.65 6.04
CA SER A 53 0.74 -0.59 7.46
C SER A 53 0.06 -1.78 8.13
N ILE A 54 0.85 -2.70 8.68
CA ILE A 54 0.32 -3.74 9.58
C ILE A 54 -0.24 -3.00 10.81
N PRO A 55 -1.49 -3.28 11.23
CA PRO A 55 -2.02 -2.70 12.47
C PRO A 55 -1.12 -3.07 13.65
N ASP A 56 -0.83 -2.10 14.54
CA ASP A 56 0.17 -2.23 15.62
C ASP A 56 -0.06 -3.42 16.59
N HIS A 57 -1.24 -4.05 16.53
CA HIS A 57 -1.66 -5.15 17.42
C HIS A 57 -1.79 -6.52 16.71
N ILE A 58 -1.45 -6.62 15.44
CA ILE A 58 -1.48 -7.89 14.68
C ILE A 58 -0.03 -8.31 14.40
N SER A 59 0.35 -9.52 14.82
CA SER A 59 1.67 -10.06 14.48
C SER A 59 1.80 -10.23 12.96
N SER A 60 3.03 -10.12 12.44
CA SER A 60 3.27 -10.28 10.99
C SER A 60 2.75 -11.63 10.47
N ASP A 61 2.96 -12.70 11.23
CA ASP A 61 2.54 -14.06 10.84
C ASP A 61 1.02 -14.20 10.76
N LEU A 62 0.30 -13.60 11.73
CA LEU A 62 -1.16 -13.57 11.71
C LEU A 62 -1.66 -12.72 10.54
N TYR A 63 -1.04 -11.56 10.28
CA TYR A 63 -1.40 -10.70 9.16
C TYR A 63 -1.22 -11.43 7.82
N ASP A 64 -0.10 -12.11 7.61
CA ASP A 64 0.17 -12.87 6.39
C ASP A 64 -0.74 -14.09 6.23
N PHE A 65 -1.14 -14.71 7.34
CA PHE A 65 -2.20 -15.73 7.33
C PHE A 65 -3.53 -15.14 6.87
N LEU A 66 -3.96 -14.03 7.47
CA LEU A 66 -5.24 -13.36 7.15
C LEU A 66 -5.29 -12.92 5.68
N GLU A 67 -4.20 -12.37 5.15
CA GLU A 67 -4.13 -11.94 3.76
C GLU A 67 -4.30 -13.12 2.79
N ARG A 68 -3.67 -14.25 3.08
CA ARG A 68 -3.77 -15.48 2.25
C ARG A 68 -5.12 -16.15 2.39
N ALA A 69 -5.63 -16.26 3.61
CA ALA A 69 -6.94 -16.84 3.89
C ALA A 69 -8.04 -16.03 3.20
N ASP A 70 -7.98 -14.70 3.24
CA ASP A 70 -8.98 -13.87 2.57
C ASP A 70 -8.87 -13.90 1.04
N ASP A 71 -7.66 -13.95 0.48
CA ASP A 71 -7.50 -14.13 -0.96
C ASP A 71 -8.11 -15.47 -1.43
N ALA A 72 -7.93 -16.54 -0.66
CA ALA A 72 -8.56 -17.83 -0.92
C ALA A 72 -10.09 -17.80 -0.73
N TYR A 73 -10.58 -17.13 0.32
CA TYR A 73 -12.01 -16.94 0.58
C TYR A 73 -12.72 -16.23 -0.58
N ILE A 74 -12.14 -15.14 -1.06
CA ILE A 74 -12.67 -14.39 -2.20
C ILE A 74 -12.65 -15.26 -3.45
N LEU A 75 -11.54 -15.97 -3.72
CA LEU A 75 -11.44 -16.85 -4.88
C LEU A 75 -12.49 -17.97 -4.82
N THR A 76 -12.76 -18.54 -3.64
CA THR A 76 -13.83 -19.52 -3.43
C THR A 76 -15.20 -18.94 -3.80
N HIS A 77 -15.50 -17.69 -3.47
CA HIS A 77 -16.77 -17.07 -3.89
C HIS A 77 -16.82 -16.79 -5.39
N GLU A 78 -15.71 -16.34 -5.99
CA GLU A 78 -15.64 -16.02 -7.42
C GLU A 78 -15.70 -17.29 -8.31
N SER A 79 -15.13 -18.40 -7.85
CA SER A 79 -15.03 -19.67 -8.59
C SER A 79 -16.04 -20.74 -8.17
N ILE A 80 -16.72 -20.56 -7.03
CA ILE A 80 -17.59 -21.57 -6.39
C ILE A 80 -16.80 -22.86 -6.09
N GLU A 81 -15.52 -22.71 -5.69
CA GLU A 81 -14.63 -23.82 -5.38
C GLU A 81 -14.07 -23.69 -3.95
N ILE A 82 -14.56 -24.53 -3.03
CA ILE A 82 -14.18 -24.47 -1.60
C ILE A 82 -12.75 -24.96 -1.33
N SER A 83 -12.13 -25.67 -2.27
CA SER A 83 -10.78 -26.25 -2.15
C SER A 83 -9.70 -25.19 -1.86
N TYR A 84 -9.87 -23.96 -2.36
CA TYR A 84 -8.92 -22.87 -2.12
C TYR A 84 -8.89 -22.45 -0.65
N PHE A 85 -10.08 -22.32 -0.04
CA PHE A 85 -10.23 -21.82 1.33
C PHE A 85 -10.15 -22.91 2.40
N SER A 86 -10.44 -24.17 2.06
CA SER A 86 -10.55 -25.27 3.02
C SER A 86 -9.29 -25.52 3.86
N GLN A 87 -8.12 -25.19 3.35
CA GLN A 87 -6.85 -25.30 4.09
C GLN A 87 -6.73 -24.29 5.25
N TYR A 88 -7.50 -23.21 5.24
CA TYR A 88 -7.45 -22.14 6.24
C TYR A 88 -8.57 -22.24 7.28
N ALA A 89 -9.60 -23.05 7.04
CA ALA A 89 -10.86 -23.02 7.78
C ALA A 89 -11.24 -24.37 8.36
N THR A 90 -12.19 -24.38 9.30
CA THR A 90 -12.83 -25.63 9.74
C THR A 90 -13.73 -26.21 8.66
N SER A 91 -13.95 -27.53 8.70
CA SER A 91 -14.89 -28.19 7.79
C SER A 91 -16.32 -27.66 7.94
N THR A 92 -16.71 -27.28 9.16
CA THR A 92 -18.03 -26.70 9.44
C THR A 92 -18.19 -25.37 8.71
N LEU A 93 -17.24 -24.45 8.89
CA LEU A 93 -17.24 -23.15 8.20
C LEU A 93 -17.22 -23.31 6.67
N CYS A 94 -16.47 -24.29 6.16
CA CYS A 94 -16.44 -24.55 4.72
C CYS A 94 -17.82 -24.90 4.16
N ASN A 95 -18.60 -25.72 4.88
CA ASN A 95 -19.95 -26.09 4.49
C ASN A 95 -20.89 -24.88 4.56
N GLU A 96 -20.78 -24.07 5.61
CA GLU A 96 -21.58 -22.84 5.79
C GLU A 96 -21.31 -21.83 4.67
N ILE A 97 -20.05 -21.62 4.30
CA ILE A 97 -19.67 -20.75 3.18
C ILE A 97 -20.21 -21.28 1.87
N LEU A 98 -20.05 -22.58 1.60
CA LEU A 98 -20.55 -23.17 0.35
C LEU A 98 -22.07 -23.03 0.25
N GLU A 99 -22.80 -23.31 1.33
CA GLU A 99 -24.24 -23.12 1.40
C GLU A 99 -24.64 -21.65 1.21
N SER A 100 -23.89 -20.71 1.82
CA SER A 100 -24.11 -19.28 1.66
C SER A 100 -23.92 -18.81 0.22
N ILE A 101 -22.87 -19.29 -0.47
CA ILE A 101 -22.60 -18.96 -1.87
C ILE A 101 -23.76 -19.39 -2.78
N TYR A 102 -24.38 -20.55 -2.52
CA TYR A 102 -25.51 -21.03 -3.33
C TYR A 102 -26.85 -20.35 -2.99
N LYS A 103 -27.04 -19.91 -1.74
CA LYS A 103 -28.31 -19.32 -1.28
C LYS A 103 -28.40 -17.82 -1.54
N ASN A 104 -27.27 -17.11 -1.51
CA ASN A 104 -27.23 -15.66 -1.58
C ASN A 104 -26.80 -15.18 -2.97
N PRO A 105 -27.17 -13.95 -3.36
CA PRO A 105 -26.60 -13.34 -4.56
C PRO A 105 -25.06 -13.27 -4.45
N PRO A 106 -24.32 -13.38 -5.57
CA PRO A 106 -22.87 -13.33 -5.55
C PRO A 106 -22.36 -12.02 -4.95
N LYS A 107 -21.42 -12.13 -4.00
CA LYS A 107 -20.70 -10.98 -3.45
C LYS A 107 -19.78 -10.37 -4.52
N MET A 108 -19.86 -9.06 -4.72
CA MET A 108 -19.02 -8.35 -5.70
C MET A 108 -17.73 -7.86 -5.03
N PHE A 109 -16.71 -8.71 -4.99
CA PHE A 109 -15.43 -8.32 -4.37
C PHE A 109 -14.61 -7.36 -5.24
N GLY A 110 -14.88 -7.26 -6.54
CA GLY A 110 -14.13 -6.40 -7.45
C GLY A 110 -12.66 -6.80 -7.64
N THR A 111 -11.96 -6.04 -8.48
CA THR A 111 -10.59 -6.39 -8.91
C THR A 111 -9.56 -6.13 -7.80
N ARG A 112 -8.72 -7.13 -7.50
CA ARG A 112 -7.68 -7.10 -6.45
C ARG A 112 -6.86 -5.81 -6.37
N LYS A 113 -6.48 -5.23 -7.51
CA LYS A 113 -5.69 -3.98 -7.58
C LYS A 113 -6.38 -2.77 -6.95
N TYR A 114 -7.71 -2.75 -6.93
CA TYR A 114 -8.52 -1.64 -6.44
C TYR A 114 -9.19 -1.96 -5.10
N ARG A 115 -8.99 -3.17 -4.57
CA ARG A 115 -9.44 -3.57 -3.25
C ARG A 115 -8.52 -2.99 -2.19
N VAL A 116 -9.10 -2.39 -1.16
CA VAL A 116 -8.43 -1.97 0.07
C VAL A 116 -9.00 -2.82 1.19
N ARG A 117 -8.13 -3.60 1.82
CA ARG A 117 -8.49 -4.46 2.94
C ARG A 117 -7.85 -3.91 4.20
N THR A 118 -8.66 -3.79 5.25
CA THR A 118 -8.22 -3.35 6.56
C THR A 118 -8.67 -4.38 7.59
N TRP A 119 -7.78 -4.70 8.52
CA TRP A 119 -8.04 -5.58 9.65
C TRP A 119 -7.98 -4.77 10.94
N SER A 120 -8.89 -5.06 11.87
CA SER A 120 -8.90 -4.46 13.20
C SER A 120 -9.15 -5.54 14.24
N VAL A 121 -8.31 -5.61 15.26
CA VAL A 121 -8.52 -6.52 16.39
C VAL A 121 -9.64 -5.96 17.25
N LEU A 122 -10.68 -6.75 17.48
CA LEU A 122 -11.77 -6.42 18.40
C LEU A 122 -11.51 -7.01 19.78
N THR A 123 -11.08 -8.27 19.83
CA THR A 123 -10.83 -9.00 21.06
C THR A 123 -9.69 -9.97 20.83
N TYR A 124 -8.75 -10.02 21.77
CA TYR A 124 -7.62 -10.93 21.74
C TYR A 124 -7.68 -11.81 23.00
N GLU A 125 -7.73 -13.12 22.81
CA GLU A 125 -7.85 -14.11 23.87
C GLU A 125 -6.68 -15.11 23.76
N ASP A 126 -6.44 -15.90 24.81
CA ASP A 126 -5.31 -16.84 24.83
C ASP A 126 -5.39 -17.91 23.72
N GLN A 127 -6.60 -18.24 23.28
CA GLN A 127 -6.86 -19.29 22.28
C GLN A 127 -7.23 -18.76 20.90
N GLY A 128 -7.27 -17.44 20.71
CA GLY A 128 -7.71 -16.89 19.44
C GLY A 128 -7.90 -15.38 19.43
N VAL A 129 -8.40 -14.89 18.31
CA VAL A 129 -8.65 -13.47 18.09
C VAL A 129 -9.92 -13.27 17.29
N LEU A 130 -10.70 -12.27 17.70
CA LEU A 130 -11.82 -11.76 16.94
C LEU A 130 -11.38 -10.51 16.18
N LEU A 131 -11.54 -10.55 14.86
CA LEU A 131 -11.11 -9.50 13.95
C LEU A 131 -12.31 -8.93 13.20
N ARG A 132 -12.29 -7.62 12.99
CA ARG A 132 -13.13 -6.94 12.00
C ARG A 132 -12.34 -6.78 10.71
N LYS A 133 -12.85 -7.33 9.64
CA LYS A 133 -12.40 -7.12 8.27
C LYS A 133 -13.25 -6.03 7.64
N GLU A 134 -12.61 -5.06 7.02
CA GLU A 134 -13.26 -4.08 6.16
C GLU A 134 -12.64 -4.16 4.77
N LEU A 135 -13.49 -4.34 3.76
CA LEU A 135 -13.12 -4.36 2.36
C LEU A 135 -13.79 -3.18 1.66
N THR A 136 -12.99 -2.27 1.12
CA THR A 136 -13.46 -1.12 0.35
C THR A 136 -12.79 -1.04 -1.01
N HIS A 137 -13.30 -0.17 -1.88
CA HIS A 137 -12.80 -0.05 -3.25
C HIS A 137 -12.34 1.35 -3.61
N ILE A 138 -11.14 1.44 -4.20
CA ILE A 138 -10.67 2.68 -4.81
C ILE A 138 -11.47 2.89 -6.10
N PRO A 139 -12.24 3.99 -6.21
CA PRO A 139 -13.04 4.24 -7.39
C PRO A 139 -12.16 4.52 -8.61
N ILE A 140 -12.49 3.90 -9.74
CA ILE A 140 -11.75 4.11 -11.00
C ILE A 140 -12.41 5.20 -11.84
N LYS A 141 -11.59 6.01 -12.52
CA LYS A 141 -12.06 7.03 -13.46
C LYS A 141 -12.31 6.38 -14.82
N VAL A 142 -13.56 6.40 -15.28
CA VAL A 142 -13.94 5.79 -16.56
C VAL A 142 -13.91 6.83 -17.68
N ARG A 143 -14.60 7.96 -17.52
CA ARG A 143 -14.60 9.13 -18.44
C ARG A 143 -14.92 10.42 -17.68
N ARG A 144 -14.63 11.59 -18.28
CA ARG A 144 -14.89 12.97 -17.80
C ARG A 144 -15.75 13.10 -16.51
N GLY A 145 -15.11 13.03 -15.34
CA GLY A 145 -15.75 13.23 -14.03
C GLY A 145 -16.47 12.02 -13.43
N ILE A 146 -16.71 10.96 -14.19
CA ILE A 146 -17.40 9.75 -13.74
C ILE A 146 -16.40 8.79 -13.10
N LYS A 147 -16.68 8.45 -11.85
CA LYS A 147 -15.96 7.47 -11.04
C LYS A 147 -16.89 6.29 -10.75
N VAL A 148 -16.37 5.07 -10.83
CA VAL A 148 -17.14 3.84 -10.61
C VAL A 148 -16.38 2.96 -9.61
N ALA A 149 -17.09 2.44 -8.60
CA ALA A 149 -16.58 1.41 -7.71
C ALA A 149 -16.66 0.04 -8.40
N LEU A 150 -15.63 -0.79 -8.24
CA LEU A 150 -15.55 -2.09 -8.91
C LEU A 150 -16.09 -3.25 -8.08
N GLY A 151 -16.56 -2.98 -6.86
CA GLY A 151 -17.14 -3.95 -5.94
C GLY A 151 -17.94 -3.24 -4.87
N ASP A 152 -18.52 -4.03 -3.98
CA ASP A 152 -19.30 -3.55 -2.85
C ASP A 152 -18.41 -3.40 -1.61
N ASP A 153 -18.55 -2.28 -0.91
CA ASP A 153 -17.93 -2.11 0.39
C ASP A 153 -18.57 -3.11 1.36
N MET A 154 -17.73 -3.82 2.12
CA MET A 154 -18.16 -4.93 2.96
C MET A 154 -17.43 -4.92 4.30
N VAL A 155 -18.15 -5.28 5.35
CA VAL A 155 -17.62 -5.52 6.69
C VAL A 155 -17.95 -6.95 7.07
N GLU A 156 -16.95 -7.70 7.51
CA GLU A 156 -17.10 -9.07 8.01
C GLU A 156 -16.36 -9.19 9.35
N PHE A 157 -16.81 -10.11 10.18
CA PHE A 157 -16.17 -10.46 11.43
C PHE A 157 -15.60 -11.87 11.32
N TRP A 158 -14.34 -12.02 11.72
CA TRP A 158 -13.59 -13.25 11.56
C TRP A 158 -13.09 -13.69 12.93
N LYS A 159 -13.46 -14.91 13.32
CA LYS A 159 -12.94 -15.55 14.52
C LYS A 159 -11.85 -16.53 14.14
N ILE A 160 -10.65 -16.31 14.68
CA ILE A 160 -9.46 -17.10 14.39
C ILE A 160 -9.04 -17.84 15.65
N SER A 161 -8.80 -19.14 15.54
CA SER A 161 -8.19 -19.93 16.61
C SER A 161 -6.66 -20.01 16.44
N PHE A 162 -5.97 -20.03 17.56
CA PHE A 162 -4.53 -20.25 17.62
C PHE A 162 -4.25 -21.73 17.86
N LEU A 163 -3.56 -22.35 16.90
CA LEU A 163 -3.15 -23.75 16.95
C LEU A 163 -1.64 -23.82 17.18
N SER A 164 -1.17 -24.95 17.71
CA SER A 164 0.28 -25.18 17.94
C SER A 164 1.11 -25.08 16.65
N ASN A 165 0.49 -25.24 15.49
CA ASN A 165 1.11 -25.20 14.18
C ASN A 165 0.59 -24.06 13.27
N GLY A 166 -0.10 -23.05 13.82
CA GLY A 166 -0.54 -21.89 13.06
C GLY A 166 -1.90 -21.35 13.46
N TYR A 167 -2.68 -20.95 12.45
CA TYR A 167 -3.95 -20.26 12.63
C TYR A 167 -5.06 -20.98 11.84
N ARG A 168 -6.29 -20.87 12.31
CA ARG A 168 -7.46 -21.39 11.60
C ARG A 168 -8.66 -20.46 11.72
N VAL A 169 -9.39 -20.27 10.63
CA VAL A 169 -10.65 -19.53 10.62
C VAL A 169 -11.75 -20.46 11.13
N GLU A 170 -12.38 -20.05 12.22
CA GLU A 170 -13.46 -20.81 12.86
C GLU A 170 -14.82 -20.34 12.35
N GLU A 171 -15.01 -19.02 12.24
CA GLU A 171 -16.31 -18.41 11.91
C GLU A 171 -16.11 -17.13 11.08
N VAL A 172 -17.04 -16.87 10.15
CA VAL A 172 -17.12 -15.64 9.34
C VAL A 172 -18.58 -15.18 9.22
N TRP A 173 -18.88 -13.93 9.57
CA TRP A 173 -20.23 -13.36 9.45
C TRP A 173 -20.24 -11.86 9.14
#